data_AF-A0A832TD82-F1
#
_entry.id   AF-A0A832TD82-F1
#
_cell.length_a   1.000
_cell.length_b   1.000
_cell.length_c   1.000
_cell.angle_alpha   90.00
_cell.angle_beta   90.00
_cell.angle_gamma   90.00
#
_symmetry.space_group_name_H-M   'P 1'
#
loop_
_entity.id
_entity.type
_entity.pdbx_description
1 polymer ?
#
loop_
_entity_poly.entity_id
_entity_poly.type
_entity_poly.pdbx_seq_one_letter_code
_entity_poly.pdbx_strand_id
1 'polypeptide(L)'
;ERYIDRALAFDRPEYLPVKAVNVFDERFAGLFNGHRPVRGTAPGKGAAMYLGMAVATGDVLLFLDTDFKNIDDSFVLGLLGPFENPRTVLSKATFDLEDLFEDVVEDCLREGRPVEDEPLLMKSVISRTLARPMTGILDESLGVFPGMSRFRGPLSGGCGAPKEVWHSLMIPTHYGIEVSYLMQLVRMFPAQALAYDVNLGAVVQESQDEKGWMNMAGNIFSTIVHHLRHFSPDIYERMKDDPGLMVDEYLRRAGNIAIHRSDAGRIKVHAGILEKTLSDEEALNNGVILPALERNVYMKERGNMLRYLAADSSAHRIINIKEGSRRYSHPTLRSLGIGIDQIYG
;
A
#
# COMPACT_ATOMS: atom_id res chain seq x y z
N GLU A 1 14.17 19.45 -9.13
CA GLU A 1 14.92 18.40 -8.40
C GLU A 1 14.21 17.90 -7.13
N ARG A 2 12.88 17.75 -7.14
CA ARG A 2 12.13 17.08 -6.07
C ARG A 2 11.17 16.13 -6.77
N TYR A 3 11.30 14.82 -6.53
CA TYR A 3 10.31 13.74 -6.74
C TYR A 3 11.07 12.40 -6.69
N ILE A 4 11.44 11.94 -5.49
CA ILE A 4 11.87 10.56 -5.29
C ILE A 4 11.37 10.15 -3.89
N ASP A 5 10.22 9.46 -3.85
CA ASP A 5 9.69 8.83 -2.64
C ASP A 5 10.51 7.58 -2.33
N ARG A 6 10.85 7.43 -1.06
CA ARG A 6 11.93 6.57 -0.59
C ARG A 6 11.32 5.38 0.17
N ALA A 7 11.83 4.20 -0.15
CA ALA A 7 11.35 2.90 0.33
C ALA A 7 12.42 2.24 1.21
N LEU A 8 12.00 1.58 2.29
CA LEU A 8 12.84 0.75 3.16
C LEU A 8 12.43 -0.72 3.00
N ALA A 9 13.32 -1.58 2.50
CA ALA A 9 13.10 -3.03 2.42
C ALA A 9 13.81 -3.78 3.55
N PHE A 10 13.13 -4.71 4.22
CA PHE A 10 13.61 -5.46 5.39
C PHE A 10 13.91 -6.92 5.01
N ASP A 11 14.81 -7.58 5.74
CA ASP A 11 15.18 -9.00 5.56
C ASP A 11 15.15 -9.72 6.92
N ARG A 12 14.65 -10.96 6.97
CA ARG A 12 14.72 -11.83 8.16
C ARG A 12 15.63 -13.03 7.90
N PRO A 13 16.64 -13.23 8.75
CA PRO A 13 17.16 -14.54 9.08
C PRO A 13 16.99 -14.73 10.59
N GLU A 14 15.88 -15.35 10.99
CA GLU A 14 15.73 -16.01 12.29
C GLU A 14 15.97 -15.14 13.55
N TYR A 15 15.16 -14.08 13.72
CA TYR A 15 15.09 -13.14 14.86
C TYR A 15 15.99 -11.88 14.77
N LEU A 16 15.57 -10.91 13.94
CA LEU A 16 16.03 -9.50 13.92
C LEU A 16 17.55 -9.28 13.77
N PRO A 17 18.09 -9.59 12.58
CA PRO A 17 18.91 -8.57 11.94
C PRO A 17 18.26 -8.11 10.64
N VAL A 18 17.52 -7.00 10.74
CA VAL A 18 16.97 -6.27 9.60
C VAL A 18 18.12 -5.76 8.75
N LYS A 19 18.29 -6.29 7.52
CA LYS A 19 18.98 -5.52 6.48
C LYS A 19 17.96 -4.55 5.90
N ALA A 20 18.01 -3.31 6.36
CA ALA A 20 17.24 -2.25 5.76
C ALA A 20 17.96 -1.78 4.48
N VAL A 21 17.30 -1.87 3.34
CA VAL A 21 17.78 -1.18 2.14
C VAL A 21 16.98 0.11 2.04
N ASN A 22 17.64 1.22 2.34
CA ASN A 22 17.06 2.53 2.08
C ASN A 22 17.46 2.95 0.68
N VAL A 23 16.49 3.25 -0.18
CA VAL A 23 16.83 3.63 -1.54
C VAL A 23 17.37 5.08 -1.59
N PHE A 24 17.03 6.01 -0.66
CA PHE A 24 17.42 7.43 -0.80
C PHE A 24 17.49 8.34 0.47
N ASP A 25 17.39 7.86 1.72
CA ASP A 25 17.45 8.71 2.94
C ASP A 25 18.50 8.30 3.97
N GLU A 26 19.52 9.12 4.18
CA GLU A 26 20.57 8.88 5.20
C GLU A 26 20.06 9.04 6.64
N ARG A 27 18.93 9.73 6.88
CA ARG A 27 18.40 9.93 8.26
C ARG A 27 17.95 8.63 8.93
N PHE A 28 17.56 7.63 8.14
CA PHE A 28 17.21 6.31 8.65
C PHE A 28 18.42 5.44 8.93
N ALA A 29 19.63 5.86 8.51
CA ALA A 29 20.86 5.10 8.72
C ALA A 29 21.13 4.78 10.19
N GLY A 30 20.66 5.64 11.10
CA GLY A 30 20.79 5.44 12.56
C GLY A 30 19.70 4.58 13.19
N LEU A 31 18.57 4.35 12.52
CA LEU A 31 17.44 3.57 13.06
C LEU A 31 17.65 2.06 12.95
N PHE A 32 18.45 1.59 11.97
CA PHE A 32 18.71 0.15 11.79
C PHE A 32 20.18 -0.10 11.46
N ASN A 33 20.84 -1.04 12.12
CA ASN A 33 22.23 -1.37 11.77
C ASN A 33 22.30 -2.06 10.39
N GLY A 34 23.11 -1.52 9.47
CA GLY A 34 23.44 -2.21 8.19
C GLY A 34 22.79 -1.68 6.91
N HIS A 35 22.36 -0.40 6.88
CA HIS A 35 21.77 0.22 5.68
C HIS A 35 22.71 0.29 4.46
N ARG A 36 22.14 0.12 3.26
CA ARG A 36 22.83 0.38 1.99
C ARG A 36 22.01 1.31 1.08
N PRO A 37 22.48 2.53 0.78
CA PRO A 37 21.83 3.40 -0.21
C PRO A 37 21.98 2.82 -1.61
N VAL A 38 20.88 2.73 -2.36
CA VAL A 38 20.89 2.25 -3.76
C VAL A 38 20.26 3.29 -4.66
N ARG A 39 21.03 3.87 -5.59
CA ARG A 39 20.50 4.88 -6.51
C ARG A 39 19.93 4.23 -7.78
N GLY A 40 18.66 4.52 -8.08
CA GLY A 40 18.01 4.21 -9.35
C GLY A 40 18.09 5.35 -10.36
N THR A 41 17.94 5.04 -11.65
CA THR A 41 17.89 6.02 -12.75
C THR A 41 16.47 6.38 -13.18
N ALA A 42 15.48 5.54 -12.87
CA ALA A 42 14.08 5.79 -13.17
C ALA A 42 13.40 6.57 -12.03
N PRO A 43 12.64 7.64 -12.33
CA PRO A 43 11.93 8.41 -11.32
C PRO A 43 10.66 7.70 -10.81
N GLY A 44 10.20 8.13 -9.64
CA GLY A 44 8.90 7.74 -9.08
C GLY A 44 8.98 6.68 -7.97
N LYS A 45 7.95 6.68 -7.11
CA LYS A 45 7.83 5.80 -5.94
C LYS A 45 7.95 4.33 -6.31
N GLY A 46 7.21 3.89 -7.33
CA GLY A 46 7.21 2.49 -7.70
C GLY A 46 8.51 2.04 -8.37
N ALA A 47 9.23 2.92 -9.06
CA ALA A 47 10.59 2.63 -9.54
C ALA A 47 11.56 2.40 -8.37
N ALA A 48 11.45 3.20 -7.31
CA ALA A 48 12.24 3.01 -6.09
C ALA A 48 11.90 1.70 -5.39
N MET A 49 10.60 1.35 -5.27
CA MET A 49 10.16 0.08 -4.72
C MET A 49 10.65 -1.11 -5.56
N TYR A 50 10.55 -1.05 -6.89
CA TYR A 50 11.04 -2.10 -7.80
C TYR A 50 12.54 -2.38 -7.63
N LEU A 51 13.34 -1.31 -7.52
CA LEU A 51 14.76 -1.43 -7.22
C LEU A 51 15.00 -2.03 -5.84
N GLY A 52 14.25 -1.59 -4.83
CA GLY A 52 14.29 -2.14 -3.47
C GLY A 52 14.02 -3.65 -3.46
N MET A 53 13.00 -4.11 -4.18
CA MET A 53 12.67 -5.54 -4.33
C MET A 53 13.82 -6.35 -4.93
N ALA A 54 14.52 -5.78 -5.92
CA ALA A 54 15.60 -6.46 -6.63
C ALA A 54 16.87 -6.67 -5.79
N VAL A 55 17.13 -5.79 -4.83
CA VAL A 55 18.34 -5.83 -3.99
C VAL A 55 18.09 -6.40 -2.60
N ALA A 56 16.84 -6.41 -2.13
CA ALA A 56 16.49 -6.96 -0.84
C ALA A 56 16.58 -8.49 -0.85
N THR A 57 17.16 -9.05 0.21
CA THR A 57 17.47 -10.48 0.27
C THR A 57 16.46 -11.31 1.04
N GLY A 58 15.60 -10.70 1.86
CA GLY A 58 14.78 -11.46 2.80
C GLY A 58 13.48 -12.03 2.31
N ASP A 59 12.98 -12.98 3.08
CA ASP A 59 11.78 -13.76 2.76
C ASP A 59 10.50 -12.92 2.77
N VAL A 60 10.47 -11.86 3.60
CA VAL A 60 9.39 -10.87 3.64
C VAL A 60 9.99 -9.49 3.41
N LEU A 61 9.47 -8.77 2.42
CA LEU A 61 9.87 -7.40 2.15
C LEU A 61 8.77 -6.48 2.66
N LEU A 62 9.13 -5.54 3.52
CA LEU A 62 8.28 -4.42 3.89
C LEU A 62 8.65 -3.19 3.08
N PHE A 63 7.75 -2.22 3.04
CA PHE A 63 7.94 -0.89 2.51
C PHE A 63 7.29 0.09 3.48
N LEU A 64 7.98 1.19 3.76
CA LEU A 64 7.51 2.29 4.57
C LEU A 64 7.91 3.59 3.88
N ASP A 65 7.02 4.57 3.88
CA ASP A 65 7.33 5.90 3.39
C ASP A 65 8.32 6.58 4.33
N THR A 66 9.39 7.14 3.78
CA THR A 66 10.40 7.86 4.58
C THR A 66 10.01 9.29 4.94
N ASP A 67 8.82 9.75 4.58
CA ASP A 67 8.33 11.09 4.89
C ASP A 67 7.58 11.17 6.22
N PHE A 68 7.28 10.01 6.83
CA PHE A 68 6.81 9.92 8.21
C PHE A 68 7.85 10.51 9.17
N LYS A 69 7.47 11.55 9.91
CA LYS A 69 8.37 12.24 10.86
C LYS A 69 8.54 11.50 12.18
N ASN A 70 7.67 10.54 12.46
CA ASN A 70 7.57 9.82 13.73
C ASN A 70 7.68 8.30 13.57
N ILE A 71 8.44 7.80 12.59
CA ILE A 71 8.71 6.36 12.48
C ILE A 71 9.47 5.87 13.71
N ASP A 72 9.00 4.77 14.28
CA ASP A 72 9.71 3.97 15.27
C ASP A 72 9.59 2.46 14.97
N ASP A 73 10.24 1.64 15.78
CA ASP A 73 10.29 0.18 15.59
C ASP A 73 8.90 -0.49 15.59
N SER A 74 7.90 0.09 16.25
CA SER A 74 6.54 -0.45 16.30
C SER A 74 5.87 -0.48 14.93
N PHE A 75 6.24 0.42 14.02
CA PHE A 75 5.71 0.43 12.65
C PHE A 75 6.16 -0.81 11.88
N VAL A 76 7.46 -1.11 11.99
CA VAL A 76 8.08 -2.28 11.35
C VAL A 76 7.57 -3.56 12.00
N LEU A 77 7.52 -3.63 13.32
CA LEU A 77 7.02 -4.79 14.06
C LEU A 77 5.54 -5.03 13.80
N GLY A 78 4.72 -3.98 13.74
CA GLY A 78 3.31 -4.05 13.39
C GLY A 78 3.11 -4.64 12.00
N LEU A 79 3.83 -4.13 11.00
CA LEU A 79 3.75 -4.67 9.64
C LEU A 79 4.30 -6.10 9.52
N LEU A 80 5.29 -6.49 10.33
CA LEU A 80 5.82 -7.86 10.35
C LEU A 80 4.90 -8.86 11.06
N GLY A 81 4.15 -8.42 12.07
CA GLY A 81 3.33 -9.28 12.92
C GLY A 81 2.44 -10.25 12.14
N PRO A 82 1.68 -9.81 11.12
CA PRO A 82 0.86 -10.68 10.30
C PRO A 82 1.60 -11.85 9.63
N PHE A 83 2.90 -11.73 9.35
CA PHE A 83 3.70 -12.78 8.72
C PHE A 83 4.12 -13.92 9.66
N GLU A 84 3.78 -13.85 10.94
CA GLU A 84 3.81 -15.04 11.80
C GLU A 84 2.85 -16.13 11.29
N ASN A 85 1.82 -15.74 10.52
CA ASN A 85 0.97 -16.66 9.79
C ASN A 85 1.52 -16.87 8.36
N PRO A 86 1.93 -18.09 7.99
CA PRO A 86 2.51 -18.36 6.66
C PRO A 86 1.50 -18.21 5.51
N ARG A 87 0.20 -18.04 5.79
CA ARG A 87 -0.84 -17.75 4.78
C ARG A 87 -1.02 -16.26 4.50
N THR A 88 -0.28 -15.40 5.19
CA THR A 88 -0.35 -13.96 4.98
C THR A 88 0.35 -13.59 3.68
N VAL A 89 -0.39 -12.97 2.76
CA VAL A 89 0.16 -12.48 1.48
C VAL A 89 0.39 -10.98 1.49
N LEU A 90 -0.29 -10.26 2.38
CA LEU A 90 -0.19 -8.81 2.48
C LEU A 90 -0.41 -8.36 3.91
N SER A 91 0.49 -7.50 4.37
CA SER A 91 0.32 -6.65 5.55
C SER A 91 0.29 -5.21 5.05
N LYS A 92 -0.78 -4.48 5.32
CA LYS A 92 -1.03 -3.15 4.76
C LYS A 92 -1.21 -2.18 5.91
N ALA A 93 -0.44 -1.11 5.96
CA ALA A 93 -0.61 -0.11 7.00
C ALA A 93 -1.92 0.65 6.78
N THR A 94 -2.64 0.89 7.88
CA THR A 94 -3.66 1.93 8.05
C THR A 94 -3.23 2.84 9.19
N PHE A 95 -3.93 3.96 9.36
CA PHE A 95 -3.59 4.95 10.38
C PHE A 95 -4.83 5.40 11.12
N ASP A 96 -4.65 5.90 12.36
CA ASP A 96 -5.77 6.38 13.19
C ASP A 96 -6.69 7.34 12.43
N LEU A 97 -6.13 8.23 11.62
CA LEU A 97 -6.91 9.17 10.82
C LEU A 97 -7.96 8.49 9.93
N GLU A 98 -7.64 7.34 9.34
CA GLU A 98 -8.56 6.60 8.46
C GLU A 98 -9.75 6.02 9.25
N ASP A 99 -9.53 5.73 10.54
CA ASP A 99 -10.55 5.25 11.47
C ASP A 99 -11.29 6.42 12.18
N LEU A 100 -10.67 7.61 12.29
CA LEU A 100 -11.18 8.76 13.06
C LEU A 100 -12.03 9.75 12.26
N PHE A 101 -12.20 9.60 10.95
CA PHE A 101 -12.97 10.59 10.15
C PHE A 101 -14.40 10.78 10.66
N GLU A 102 -15.06 9.71 11.10
CA GLU A 102 -16.41 9.76 11.66
C GLU A 102 -16.42 10.51 13.00
N ASP A 103 -15.50 10.17 13.90
CA ASP A 103 -15.34 10.83 15.20
C ASP A 103 -15.06 12.34 15.04
N VAL A 104 -14.21 12.73 14.09
CA VAL A 104 -13.91 14.14 13.78
C VAL A 104 -15.18 14.89 13.36
N VAL A 105 -16.03 14.26 12.55
CA VAL A 105 -17.30 14.86 12.11
C VAL A 105 -18.26 15.00 13.31
N GLU A 106 -18.42 13.95 14.11
CA GLU A 106 -19.27 13.97 15.30
C GLU A 106 -18.83 15.03 16.32
N ASP A 107 -17.53 15.16 16.56
CA ASP A 107 -16.96 16.17 17.46
C ASP A 107 -17.24 17.59 16.97
N CYS A 108 -17.03 17.86 15.68
CA CYS A 108 -17.37 19.15 15.09
C CYS A 108 -18.86 19.49 15.24
N LEU A 109 -19.75 18.52 14.98
CA LEU A 109 -21.20 18.69 15.16
C LEU A 109 -21.58 18.96 16.62
N ARG A 110 -20.99 18.21 17.56
CA ARG A 110 -21.21 18.37 19.01
C ARG A 110 -20.75 19.72 19.53
N GLU A 111 -19.65 20.24 18.99
CA GLU A 111 -19.05 21.52 19.39
C GLU A 111 -19.60 22.72 18.59
N GLY A 112 -20.46 22.49 17.60
CA GLY A 112 -20.98 23.54 16.73
C GLY A 112 -19.92 24.17 15.81
N ARG A 113 -18.84 23.44 15.51
CA ARG A 113 -17.79 23.88 14.58
C ARG A 113 -18.18 23.51 13.13
N PRO A 114 -17.82 24.33 12.13
CA PRO A 114 -18.07 24.00 10.73
C PRO A 114 -17.23 22.79 10.31
N VAL A 115 -17.89 21.66 10.08
CA VAL A 115 -17.26 20.40 9.66
C VAL A 115 -16.52 20.61 8.33
N GLU A 116 -17.11 21.39 7.43
CA GLU A 116 -16.61 21.60 6.07
C GLU A 116 -15.27 22.37 6.00
N ASP A 117 -14.80 22.92 7.12
CA ASP A 117 -13.53 23.66 7.28
C ASP A 117 -12.48 22.89 8.09
N GLU A 118 -12.81 21.69 8.60
CA GLU A 118 -11.94 20.95 9.50
C GLU A 118 -10.67 20.46 8.78
N PRO A 119 -9.47 20.98 9.13
CA PRO A 119 -8.24 20.65 8.42
C PRO A 119 -7.86 19.16 8.47
N LEU A 120 -8.27 18.42 9.51
CA LEU A 120 -8.04 16.98 9.59
C LEU A 120 -8.72 16.22 8.44
N LEU A 121 -9.86 16.71 7.93
CA LEU A 121 -10.57 16.11 6.80
C LEU A 121 -9.82 16.23 5.46
N MET A 122 -8.77 17.05 5.42
CA MET A 122 -7.87 17.21 4.27
C MET A 122 -6.69 16.25 4.25
N LYS A 123 -6.43 15.55 5.35
CA LYS A 123 -5.45 14.48 5.36
C LYS A 123 -6.01 13.26 4.64
N SER A 124 -5.15 12.52 3.93
CA SER A 124 -5.53 11.37 3.09
C SER A 124 -6.66 11.65 2.07
N VAL A 125 -6.82 12.90 1.64
CA VAL A 125 -7.94 13.31 0.77
C VAL A 125 -8.00 12.50 -0.52
N ILE A 126 -6.87 12.19 -1.17
CA ILE A 126 -6.84 11.36 -2.38
C ILE A 126 -7.30 9.92 -2.08
N SER A 127 -6.91 9.36 -0.94
CA SER A 127 -7.39 8.04 -0.51
C SER A 127 -8.91 8.05 -0.37
N ARG A 128 -9.45 9.09 0.29
CA ARG A 128 -10.90 9.27 0.50
C ARG A 128 -11.65 9.56 -0.80
N THR A 129 -11.32 10.60 -1.55
CA THR A 129 -12.11 11.10 -2.68
C THR A 129 -11.81 10.43 -4.02
N LEU A 130 -10.70 9.69 -4.14
CA LEU A 130 -10.33 8.99 -5.38
C LEU A 130 -10.26 7.48 -5.16
N ALA A 131 -9.36 7.00 -4.31
CA ALA A 131 -9.08 5.57 -4.24
C ALA A 131 -10.27 4.75 -3.72
N ARG A 132 -10.86 5.14 -2.58
CA ARG A 132 -12.00 4.40 -1.99
C ARG A 132 -13.22 4.31 -2.94
N PRO A 133 -13.66 5.39 -3.62
CA PRO A 133 -14.68 5.29 -4.66
C PRO A 133 -14.30 4.31 -5.75
N MET A 134 -13.08 4.42 -6.30
CA MET A 134 -12.63 3.58 -7.40
C MET A 134 -12.50 2.11 -7.01
N THR A 135 -11.97 1.80 -5.83
CA THR A 135 -11.93 0.42 -5.32
C THR A 135 -13.34 -0.14 -5.14
N GLY A 136 -14.30 0.68 -4.70
CA GLY A 136 -15.71 0.31 -4.64
C GLY A 136 -16.31 0.02 -6.02
N ILE A 137 -15.96 0.78 -7.06
CA ILE A 137 -16.40 0.51 -8.44
C ILE A 137 -15.84 -0.82 -8.95
N LEU A 138 -14.53 -1.01 -8.79
CA LEU A 138 -13.81 -2.18 -9.27
C LEU A 138 -14.29 -3.49 -8.60
N ASP A 139 -14.65 -3.40 -7.32
CA ASP A 139 -15.17 -4.51 -6.52
C ASP A 139 -16.69 -4.69 -6.73
N GLU A 140 -17.49 -3.72 -6.32
CA GLU A 140 -18.93 -3.90 -6.14
C GLU A 140 -19.73 -3.62 -7.42
N SER A 141 -19.34 -2.62 -8.20
CA SER A 141 -20.08 -2.22 -9.41
C SER A 141 -19.67 -3.04 -10.64
N LEU A 142 -18.39 -3.35 -10.78
CA LEU A 142 -17.84 -4.10 -11.92
C LEU A 142 -17.55 -5.58 -11.61
N GLY A 143 -17.34 -5.95 -10.34
CA GLY A 143 -17.10 -7.35 -9.96
C GLY A 143 -15.76 -7.94 -10.42
N VAL A 144 -14.84 -7.13 -10.93
CA VAL A 144 -13.58 -7.62 -11.56
C VAL A 144 -12.44 -7.79 -10.58
N PHE A 145 -12.44 -7.04 -9.48
CA PHE A 145 -11.42 -7.09 -8.43
C PHE A 145 -12.09 -7.31 -7.06
N PRO A 146 -12.63 -8.53 -6.81
CA PRO A 146 -13.44 -8.79 -5.62
C PRO A 146 -12.64 -8.66 -4.33
N GLY A 147 -13.18 -7.92 -3.35
CA GLY A 147 -12.55 -7.66 -2.06
C GLY A 147 -11.64 -6.42 -2.02
N MET A 148 -11.45 -5.74 -3.14
CA MET A 148 -10.65 -4.50 -3.23
C MET A 148 -11.22 -3.38 -2.34
N SER A 149 -12.54 -3.29 -2.15
CA SER A 149 -13.16 -2.23 -1.34
C SER A 149 -12.98 -2.43 0.17
N ARG A 150 -12.44 -3.57 0.59
CA ARG A 150 -12.22 -3.91 2.01
C ARG A 150 -11.00 -3.23 2.63
N PHE A 151 -10.06 -2.78 1.82
CA PHE A 151 -8.86 -2.09 2.30
C PHE A 151 -9.19 -0.65 2.68
N ARG A 152 -8.95 -0.27 3.94
CA ARG A 152 -9.25 1.07 4.45
C ARG A 152 -8.23 2.11 4.00
N GLY A 153 -6.97 1.72 3.89
CA GLY A 153 -5.87 2.56 3.45
C GLY A 153 -5.32 2.14 2.08
N PRO A 154 -6.11 2.18 0.98
CA PRO A 154 -5.71 1.65 -0.32
C PRO A 154 -4.50 2.36 -0.95
N LEU A 155 -4.14 3.55 -0.47
CA LEU A 155 -2.98 4.33 -0.90
C LEU A 155 -1.90 4.50 0.17
N SER A 156 -2.01 3.84 1.33
CA SER A 156 -1.00 4.00 2.37
C SER A 156 0.34 3.42 1.89
N GLY A 157 1.45 4.12 2.11
CA GLY A 157 2.77 3.66 1.68
C GLY A 157 3.41 2.62 2.58
N GLY A 158 2.81 2.33 3.74
CA GLY A 158 3.23 1.21 4.59
C GLY A 158 2.63 -0.10 4.08
N CYS A 159 3.46 -1.08 3.73
CA CYS A 159 3.02 -2.43 3.40
C CYS A 159 4.13 -3.48 3.54
N GLY A 160 3.76 -4.74 3.41
CA GLY A 160 4.69 -5.85 3.33
C GLY A 160 4.05 -7.05 2.65
N ALA A 161 4.88 -7.90 2.06
CA ALA A 161 4.48 -9.16 1.45
C ALA A 161 5.68 -10.12 1.38
N PRO A 162 5.46 -11.43 1.20
CA PRO A 162 6.55 -12.35 0.90
C PRO A 162 7.29 -11.92 -0.36
N LYS A 163 8.59 -12.20 -0.43
CA LYS A 163 9.45 -11.79 -1.54
C LYS A 163 8.95 -12.32 -2.87
N GLU A 164 8.52 -13.57 -2.91
CA GLU A 164 8.01 -14.24 -4.11
C GLU A 164 6.74 -13.55 -4.61
N VAL A 165 5.89 -13.11 -3.69
CA VAL A 165 4.70 -12.31 -4.01
C VAL A 165 5.13 -10.99 -4.64
N TRP A 166 6.01 -10.21 -4.00
CA TRP A 166 6.53 -8.97 -4.59
C TRP A 166 7.15 -9.16 -5.97
N HIS A 167 7.94 -10.22 -6.15
CA HIS A 167 8.65 -10.47 -7.39
C HIS A 167 7.74 -10.93 -8.54
N SER A 168 6.53 -11.39 -8.23
CA SER A 168 5.50 -11.76 -9.21
C SER A 168 4.63 -10.59 -9.69
N LEU A 169 4.70 -9.43 -9.03
CA LEU A 169 3.85 -8.27 -9.32
C LEU A 169 4.44 -7.37 -10.41
N MET A 170 3.58 -6.89 -11.30
CA MET A 170 3.88 -5.77 -12.19
C MET A 170 3.84 -4.46 -11.40
N ILE A 171 4.82 -3.59 -11.64
CA ILE A 171 5.03 -2.39 -10.81
C ILE A 171 4.97 -1.12 -11.67
N PRO A 172 3.94 -0.27 -11.53
CA PRO A 172 3.96 1.07 -12.12
C PRO A 172 5.08 1.89 -11.49
N THR A 173 5.74 2.71 -12.29
CA THR A 173 6.91 3.51 -11.87
C THR A 173 6.57 4.63 -10.89
N HIS A 174 5.34 5.12 -10.87
CA HIS A 174 4.91 6.31 -10.11
C HIS A 174 3.89 5.94 -8.99
N TYR A 175 2.98 6.84 -8.66
CA TYR A 175 2.04 6.75 -7.53
C TYR A 175 0.89 5.73 -7.67
N GLY A 176 0.84 4.98 -8.77
CA GLY A 176 -0.16 3.92 -8.93
C GLY A 176 0.20 2.61 -8.22
N ILE A 177 1.38 2.52 -7.59
CA ILE A 177 1.90 1.25 -7.08
C ILE A 177 1.01 0.63 -6.01
N GLU A 178 0.44 1.42 -5.11
CA GLU A 178 -0.43 0.93 -4.04
C GLU A 178 -1.69 0.25 -4.59
N VAL A 179 -2.42 0.93 -5.48
CA VAL A 179 -3.59 0.30 -6.12
C VAL A 179 -3.20 -0.86 -7.02
N SER A 180 -2.04 -0.79 -7.68
CA SER A 180 -1.56 -1.83 -8.59
C SER A 180 -1.34 -3.16 -7.90
N TYR A 181 -0.62 -3.18 -6.76
CA TYR A 181 -0.40 -4.45 -6.08
C TYR A 181 -1.70 -4.98 -5.48
N LEU A 182 -2.58 -4.11 -4.96
CA LEU A 182 -3.87 -4.55 -4.42
C LEU A 182 -4.73 -5.23 -5.50
N MET A 183 -4.86 -4.62 -6.68
CA MET A 183 -5.61 -5.19 -7.82
C MET A 183 -5.05 -6.55 -8.26
N GLN A 184 -3.73 -6.68 -8.31
CA GLN A 184 -3.09 -7.95 -8.67
C GLN A 184 -3.26 -9.02 -7.58
N LEU A 185 -3.11 -8.66 -6.31
CA LEU A 185 -3.23 -9.60 -5.19
C LEU A 185 -4.65 -10.16 -5.05
N VAL A 186 -5.69 -9.33 -5.17
CA VAL A 186 -7.08 -9.83 -5.10
C VAL A 186 -7.43 -10.78 -6.25
N ARG A 187 -6.75 -10.63 -7.40
CA ARG A 187 -6.87 -11.55 -8.54
C ARG A 187 -6.06 -12.84 -8.37
N MET A 188 -4.86 -12.74 -7.82
CA MET A 188 -3.96 -13.88 -7.60
C MET A 188 -4.46 -14.77 -6.47
N PHE A 189 -5.07 -14.19 -5.45
CA PHE A 189 -5.48 -14.90 -4.23
C PHE A 189 -6.97 -14.72 -3.90
N PRO A 190 -7.89 -15.18 -4.76
CA PRO A 190 -9.32 -15.11 -4.48
C PRO A 190 -9.66 -16.05 -3.30
N ALA A 191 -10.13 -15.48 -2.20
CA ALA A 191 -10.76 -16.19 -1.06
C ALA A 191 -9.90 -17.12 -0.16
N GLN A 192 -8.57 -17.19 -0.31
CA GLN A 192 -7.74 -18.06 0.56
C GLN A 192 -6.51 -17.41 1.19
N ALA A 193 -6.10 -16.22 0.73
CA ALA A 193 -4.97 -15.53 1.33
C ALA A 193 -5.41 -14.48 2.35
N LEU A 194 -4.62 -14.35 3.42
CA LEU A 194 -4.88 -13.37 4.46
C LEU A 194 -4.17 -12.07 4.11
N ALA A 195 -4.96 -11.03 3.91
CA ALA A 195 -4.51 -9.65 3.84
C ALA A 195 -4.97 -8.94 5.11
N TYR A 196 -4.07 -8.21 5.76
CA TYR A 196 -4.33 -7.51 7.00
C TYR A 196 -4.15 -6.01 6.80
N ASP A 197 -5.16 -5.23 7.19
CA ASP A 197 -4.98 -3.82 7.53
C ASP A 197 -4.44 -3.74 8.97
N VAL A 198 -3.25 -3.18 9.12
CA VAL A 198 -2.54 -3.00 10.40
C VAL A 198 -2.52 -1.52 10.71
N ASN A 199 -3.30 -1.12 11.72
CA ASN A 199 -3.27 0.26 12.19
C ASN A 199 -1.92 0.53 12.91
N LEU A 200 -1.13 1.45 12.37
CA LEU A 200 0.17 1.87 12.91
C LEU A 200 0.07 3.09 13.83
N GLY A 201 -1.15 3.51 14.19
CA GLY A 201 -1.43 4.67 15.02
C GLY A 201 -1.37 5.99 14.25
N ALA A 202 -1.05 7.06 14.98
CA ALA A 202 -0.94 8.40 14.43
C ALA A 202 0.34 8.59 13.61
N VAL A 203 0.21 9.22 12.44
CA VAL A 203 1.34 9.56 11.56
C VAL A 203 1.42 11.04 11.26
N VAL A 204 2.64 11.55 11.20
CA VAL A 204 2.94 12.93 10.81
C VAL A 204 3.60 12.93 9.44
N GLN A 205 2.81 13.29 8.42
CA GLN A 205 3.25 13.43 7.02
C GLN A 205 3.04 14.84 6.48
N GLU A 206 3.89 15.22 5.53
CA GLU A 206 3.75 16.47 4.78
C GLU A 206 2.63 16.37 3.74
N SER A 207 1.88 17.45 3.58
CA SER A 207 0.82 17.52 2.57
C SER A 207 1.44 17.85 1.20
N GLN A 208 0.94 17.20 0.15
CA GLN A 208 1.31 17.49 -1.23
C GLN A 208 0.77 18.87 -1.67
N ASP A 209 1.46 19.50 -2.62
CA ASP A 209 0.98 20.71 -3.28
C ASP A 209 -0.08 20.41 -4.36
N GLU A 210 -0.67 21.46 -4.95
CA GLU A 210 -1.78 21.30 -5.90
C GLU A 210 -1.38 20.49 -7.14
N LYS A 211 -0.21 20.78 -7.69
CA LYS A 211 0.32 20.08 -8.87
C LYS A 211 0.64 18.62 -8.56
N GLY A 212 1.16 18.34 -7.36
CA GLY A 212 1.52 17.01 -6.90
C GLY A 212 0.32 16.08 -6.82
N TRP A 213 -0.81 16.53 -6.25
CA TRP A 213 -1.98 15.66 -6.13
C TRP A 213 -2.67 15.40 -7.48
N MET A 214 -2.66 16.36 -8.42
CA MET A 214 -3.22 16.14 -9.76
C MET A 214 -2.40 15.10 -10.54
N ASN A 215 -1.07 15.18 -10.49
CA ASN A 215 -0.19 14.18 -11.10
C ASN A 215 -0.40 12.79 -10.47
N MET A 216 -0.49 12.74 -9.14
CA MET A 216 -0.79 11.51 -8.40
C MET A 216 -2.11 10.89 -8.87
N ALA A 217 -3.18 11.69 -8.96
CA ALA A 217 -4.47 11.22 -9.46
C ALA A 217 -4.36 10.65 -10.88
N GLY A 218 -3.66 11.34 -11.78
CA GLY A 218 -3.41 10.85 -13.15
C GLY A 218 -2.67 9.52 -13.18
N ASN A 219 -1.62 9.35 -12.37
CA ASN A 219 -0.88 8.08 -12.32
C ASN A 219 -1.74 6.93 -11.73
N ILE A 220 -2.58 7.22 -10.72
CA ILE A 220 -3.48 6.23 -10.13
C ILE A 220 -4.53 5.80 -11.16
N PHE A 221 -5.20 6.74 -11.82
CA PHE A 221 -6.19 6.41 -12.85
C PHE A 221 -5.58 5.65 -14.03
N SER A 222 -4.44 6.12 -14.57
CA SER A 222 -3.71 5.42 -15.63
C SER A 222 -3.41 3.97 -15.22
N THR A 223 -2.96 3.75 -13.99
CA THR A 223 -2.67 2.41 -13.47
C THR A 223 -3.93 1.54 -13.37
N ILE A 224 -5.02 2.08 -12.82
CA ILE A 224 -6.30 1.36 -12.72
C ILE A 224 -6.79 0.95 -14.10
N VAL A 225 -6.81 1.89 -15.05
CA VAL A 225 -7.31 1.65 -16.41
C VAL A 225 -6.39 0.66 -17.15
N HIS A 226 -5.07 0.73 -16.96
CA HIS A 226 -4.14 -0.24 -17.54
C HIS A 226 -4.40 -1.66 -17.02
N HIS A 227 -4.61 -1.82 -15.71
CA HIS A 227 -4.97 -3.12 -15.14
C HIS A 227 -6.34 -3.60 -15.57
N LEU A 228 -7.32 -2.70 -15.74
CA LEU A 228 -8.62 -3.05 -16.30
C LEU A 228 -8.49 -3.56 -17.74
N ARG A 229 -7.72 -2.86 -18.58
CA ARG A 229 -7.39 -3.27 -19.96
C ARG A 229 -6.70 -4.63 -20.00
N HIS A 230 -5.79 -4.88 -19.06
CA HIS A 230 -5.02 -6.12 -19.01
C HIS A 230 -5.84 -7.32 -18.50
N PHE A 231 -6.56 -7.16 -17.38
CA PHE A 231 -7.25 -8.26 -16.70
C PHE A 231 -8.71 -8.43 -17.11
N SER A 232 -9.33 -7.42 -17.72
CA SER A 232 -10.75 -7.41 -18.08
C SER A 232 -10.99 -6.56 -19.35
N PRO A 233 -10.39 -6.95 -20.49
CA PRO A 233 -10.42 -6.16 -21.73
C PRO A 233 -11.83 -5.84 -22.20
N ASP A 234 -12.79 -6.77 -22.07
CA ASP A 234 -14.19 -6.52 -22.46
C ASP A 234 -14.86 -5.42 -21.62
N ILE A 235 -14.50 -5.30 -20.34
CA ILE A 235 -14.99 -4.21 -19.49
C ILE A 235 -14.30 -2.91 -19.87
N TYR A 236 -12.98 -2.94 -20.08
CA TYR A 236 -12.23 -1.78 -20.52
C TYR A 236 -12.77 -1.19 -21.82
N GLU A 237 -12.98 -2.00 -22.87
CA GLU A 237 -13.51 -1.49 -24.14
C GLU A 237 -14.88 -0.83 -23.97
N ARG A 238 -15.77 -1.40 -23.14
CA ARG A 238 -17.06 -0.74 -22.82
C ARG A 238 -16.89 0.60 -22.13
N MET A 239 -15.97 0.71 -21.16
CA MET A 239 -15.71 1.98 -20.46
C MET A 239 -14.95 2.99 -21.34
N LYS A 240 -14.21 2.52 -22.34
CA LYS A 240 -13.55 3.37 -23.34
C LYS A 240 -14.55 3.91 -24.36
N ASP A 241 -15.49 3.07 -24.81
CA ASP A 241 -16.55 3.44 -25.76
C ASP A 241 -17.55 4.42 -25.13
N ASP A 242 -17.87 4.23 -23.84
CA ASP A 242 -18.70 5.14 -23.06
C ASP A 242 -18.07 5.43 -21.69
N PRO A 243 -17.13 6.40 -21.61
CA PRO A 243 -16.50 6.81 -20.36
C PRO A 243 -17.48 7.28 -19.29
N GLY A 244 -18.66 7.76 -19.69
CA GLY A 244 -19.72 8.22 -18.80
C GLY A 244 -20.14 7.15 -17.79
N LEU A 245 -20.13 5.87 -18.19
CA LEU A 245 -20.49 4.75 -17.31
C LEU A 245 -19.62 4.68 -16.05
N MET A 246 -18.30 4.87 -16.20
CA MET A 246 -17.38 4.83 -15.06
C MET A 246 -17.33 6.17 -14.32
N VAL A 247 -17.40 7.28 -15.07
CA VAL A 247 -17.32 8.64 -14.54
C VAL A 247 -18.53 8.98 -13.68
N ASP A 248 -19.75 8.66 -14.12
CA ASP A 248 -20.97 8.93 -13.38
C ASP A 248 -21.04 8.11 -12.09
N GLU A 249 -20.64 6.84 -12.15
CA GLU A 249 -20.55 5.99 -10.98
C GLU A 249 -19.49 6.50 -9.99
N TYR A 250 -18.36 6.99 -10.48
CA TYR A 250 -17.34 7.65 -9.67
C TYR A 250 -17.89 8.90 -8.99
N LEU A 251 -18.54 9.79 -9.74
CA LEU A 251 -19.16 11.01 -9.22
C LEU A 251 -20.20 10.70 -8.14
N ARG A 252 -21.04 9.68 -8.36
CA ARG A 252 -22.04 9.22 -7.40
C ARG A 252 -21.40 8.75 -6.10
N ARG A 253 -20.40 7.86 -6.18
CA ARG A 253 -19.72 7.31 -4.99
C ARG A 253 -18.89 8.35 -4.25
N ALA A 254 -18.11 9.14 -4.98
CA ALA A 254 -17.26 10.17 -4.39
C ALA A 254 -18.09 11.31 -3.79
N GLY A 255 -19.22 11.67 -4.41
CA GLY A 255 -20.15 12.67 -3.89
C GLY A 255 -20.76 12.29 -2.54
N ASN A 256 -21.04 11.01 -2.31
CA ASN A 256 -21.61 10.51 -1.04
C ASN A 256 -20.64 10.60 0.15
N ILE A 257 -19.34 10.77 -0.11
CA ILE A 257 -18.30 10.86 0.93
C ILE A 257 -17.60 12.22 0.93
N ALA A 258 -18.13 13.19 0.17
CA ALA A 258 -17.65 14.57 0.16
C ALA A 258 -18.13 15.27 1.42
N ILE A 259 -17.19 15.79 2.22
CA ILE A 259 -17.48 16.35 3.55
C ILE A 259 -16.84 17.74 3.67
N HIS A 260 -15.57 17.87 3.28
CA HIS A 260 -14.86 19.14 3.32
C HIS A 260 -15.23 20.00 2.11
N ARG A 261 -15.26 21.33 2.27
CA ARG A 261 -15.73 22.26 1.21
C ARG A 261 -14.96 22.17 -0.11
N SER A 262 -13.70 21.75 -0.07
CA SER A 262 -12.88 21.57 -1.27
C SER A 262 -13.16 20.28 -2.03
N ASP A 263 -13.84 19.30 -1.42
CA ASP A 263 -13.98 17.95 -1.99
C ASP A 263 -14.73 17.97 -3.31
N ALA A 264 -15.81 18.74 -3.41
CA ALA A 264 -16.60 18.86 -4.63
C ALA A 264 -15.76 19.34 -5.84
N GLY A 265 -14.83 20.27 -5.61
CA GLY A 265 -13.91 20.72 -6.65
C GLY A 265 -12.92 19.64 -7.07
N ARG A 266 -12.33 18.93 -6.09
CA ARG A 266 -11.38 17.83 -6.34
C ARG A 266 -12.02 16.67 -7.09
N ILE A 267 -13.22 16.28 -6.69
CA ILE A 267 -14.00 15.20 -7.33
C ILE A 267 -14.28 15.53 -8.80
N LYS A 268 -14.65 16.77 -9.12
CA LYS A 268 -14.82 17.20 -10.52
C LYS A 268 -13.54 17.10 -11.32
N VAL A 269 -12.40 17.50 -10.74
CA VAL A 269 -11.10 17.36 -11.40
C VAL A 269 -10.74 15.88 -11.62
N HIS A 270 -10.94 15.04 -10.61
CA HIS A 270 -10.71 13.60 -10.73
C HIS A 270 -11.58 12.94 -11.81
N ALA A 271 -12.85 13.32 -11.90
CA ALA A 271 -13.76 12.85 -12.95
C ALA A 271 -13.24 13.20 -14.35
N GLY A 272 -12.77 14.44 -14.57
CA GLY A 272 -12.18 14.84 -15.84
C GLY A 272 -10.86 14.11 -16.15
N ILE A 273 -10.04 13.81 -15.15
CA ILE A 273 -8.82 13.00 -15.33
C ILE A 273 -9.18 11.56 -15.71
N LEU A 274 -10.17 10.96 -15.04
CA LEU A 274 -10.66 9.61 -15.34
C LEU A 274 -11.21 9.53 -16.76
N GLU A 275 -12.08 10.45 -17.14
CA GLU A 275 -12.65 10.55 -18.50
C GLU A 275 -11.56 10.65 -19.56
N LYS A 276 -10.57 11.53 -19.34
CA LYS A 276 -9.42 11.67 -20.24
C LYS A 276 -8.61 10.38 -20.31
N THR A 277 -8.36 9.72 -19.18
CA THR A 277 -7.59 8.47 -19.11
C THR A 277 -8.26 7.33 -19.88
N LEU A 278 -9.59 7.28 -19.89
CA LEU A 278 -10.36 6.28 -20.64
C LEU A 278 -10.38 6.57 -22.14
N SER A 279 -10.39 7.86 -22.53
CA SER A 279 -10.59 8.29 -23.92
C SER A 279 -9.29 8.54 -24.71
N ASP A 280 -8.17 8.77 -24.03
CA ASP A 280 -6.90 9.23 -24.62
C ASP A 280 -5.75 8.27 -24.28
N GLU A 281 -5.17 7.63 -25.31
CA GLU A 281 -4.04 6.70 -25.15
C GLU A 281 -2.79 7.40 -24.57
N GLU A 282 -2.55 8.68 -24.83
CA GLU A 282 -1.42 9.39 -24.22
C GLU A 282 -1.62 9.54 -22.71
N ALA A 283 -2.85 9.88 -22.28
CA ALA A 283 -3.20 9.98 -20.87
C ALA A 283 -3.15 8.61 -20.18
N LEU A 284 -3.60 7.54 -20.85
CA LEU A 284 -3.49 6.17 -20.36
C LEU A 284 -2.02 5.76 -20.17
N ASN A 285 -1.13 6.18 -21.06
CA ASN A 285 0.31 5.87 -21.01
C ASN A 285 1.11 6.85 -20.11
N ASN A 286 0.45 7.53 -19.17
CA ASN A 286 1.06 8.42 -18.17
C ASN A 286 1.81 7.64 -17.05
N GLY A 287 2.85 6.90 -17.45
CA GLY A 287 3.69 6.09 -16.60
C GLY A 287 4.10 4.78 -17.27
N VAL A 288 5.21 4.20 -16.83
CA VAL A 288 5.67 2.88 -17.27
C VAL A 288 5.28 1.84 -16.23
N ILE A 289 4.72 0.71 -16.65
CA ILE A 289 4.53 -0.49 -15.80
C ILE A 289 5.67 -1.46 -16.08
N LEU A 290 6.49 -1.67 -15.06
CA LEU A 290 7.60 -2.59 -15.10
C LEU A 290 7.09 -4.04 -14.99
N PRO A 291 7.65 -4.98 -15.75
CA PRO A 291 7.28 -6.38 -15.64
C PRO A 291 7.70 -6.93 -14.27
N ALA A 292 6.99 -7.97 -13.82
CA ALA A 292 7.38 -8.76 -12.65
C ALA A 292 8.88 -9.10 -12.66
N LEU A 293 9.55 -8.96 -11.51
CA LEU A 293 10.99 -9.24 -11.39
C LEU A 293 11.31 -10.67 -11.78
N GLU A 294 10.45 -11.63 -11.43
CA GLU A 294 10.61 -13.03 -11.85
C GLU A 294 10.53 -13.22 -13.37
N ARG A 295 9.99 -12.25 -14.13
CA ARG A 295 9.91 -12.24 -15.59
C ARG A 295 10.93 -11.30 -16.23
N ASN A 296 11.67 -10.54 -15.43
CA ASN A 296 12.67 -9.59 -15.90
C ASN A 296 13.91 -10.34 -16.41
N VAL A 297 14.19 -10.24 -17.71
CA VAL A 297 15.27 -10.98 -18.39
C VAL A 297 16.64 -10.67 -17.78
N TYR A 298 16.93 -9.40 -17.53
CA TYR A 298 18.20 -8.98 -16.92
C TYR A 298 18.40 -9.60 -15.53
N MET A 299 17.34 -9.70 -14.72
CA MET A 299 17.41 -10.29 -13.39
C MET A 299 17.53 -11.82 -13.44
N LYS A 300 16.83 -12.48 -14.38
CA LYS A 300 16.96 -13.93 -14.62
C LYS A 300 18.38 -14.32 -14.99
N GLU A 301 19.01 -13.58 -15.90
CA GLU A 301 20.36 -13.86 -16.39
C GLU A 301 21.45 -13.72 -15.32
N ARG A 302 21.21 -12.94 -14.27
CA ARG A 302 22.17 -12.72 -13.17
C ARG A 302 22.03 -13.66 -11.97
N GLY A 303 21.19 -14.69 -12.06
CA GLY A 303 21.17 -15.79 -11.08
C GLY A 303 20.50 -15.46 -9.74
N ASN A 304 19.69 -14.40 -9.66
CA ASN A 304 18.78 -14.16 -8.52
C ASN A 304 17.60 -15.14 -8.58
N MET A 305 17.86 -16.43 -8.40
CA MET A 305 16.83 -17.47 -8.46
C MET A 305 15.94 -17.39 -7.21
N LEU A 306 14.69 -16.99 -7.40
CA LEU A 306 13.61 -17.12 -6.42
C LEU A 306 13.32 -18.61 -6.20
N ARG A 307 13.49 -19.09 -4.97
CA ARG A 307 13.10 -20.46 -4.59
C ARG A 307 11.66 -20.44 -4.10
N TYR A 308 10.76 -21.03 -4.88
CA TYR A 308 9.37 -21.27 -4.48
C TYR A 308 9.32 -22.21 -3.27
N LEU A 309 8.84 -21.73 -2.12
CA LEU A 309 8.38 -22.60 -1.04
C LEU A 309 6.91 -22.96 -1.29
N ALA A 310 6.65 -24.24 -1.52
CA ALA A 310 5.33 -24.77 -1.83
C ALA A 310 4.33 -24.52 -0.69
N ALA A 311 3.11 -24.18 -1.07
CA ALA A 311 1.95 -24.11 -0.19
C ALA A 311 1.48 -25.52 0.16
N ASP A 312 1.61 -25.95 1.44
CA ASP A 312 0.55 -26.74 2.06
C ASP A 312 0.56 -26.79 3.61
N SER A 313 -0.68 -26.75 4.11
CA SER A 313 -1.31 -27.38 5.28
C SER A 313 -0.80 -27.19 6.72
N SER A 314 -1.76 -26.77 7.56
CA SER A 314 -1.91 -27.05 9.00
C SER A 314 -1.33 -26.07 10.04
N ALA A 315 -1.96 -24.90 10.19
CA ALA A 315 -2.02 -24.24 11.50
C ALA A 315 -3.23 -23.29 11.62
N HIS A 316 -4.16 -23.64 12.51
CA HIS A 316 -5.17 -22.72 13.04
C HIS A 316 -4.63 -22.05 14.29
N ARG A 317 -4.79 -20.72 14.42
CA ARG A 317 -4.88 -19.99 15.71
C ARG A 317 -5.22 -18.52 15.45
N ILE A 318 -6.15 -18.01 16.25
CA ILE A 318 -6.68 -16.64 16.21
C ILE A 318 -5.89 -15.83 17.26
N ILE A 319 -5.50 -14.60 16.93
CA ILE A 319 -4.83 -13.68 17.88
C ILE A 319 -5.72 -12.44 18.05
N ASN A 320 -6.05 -12.15 19.32
CA ASN A 320 -6.72 -10.92 19.77
C ASN A 320 -5.75 -10.18 20.70
N ILE A 321 -5.43 -8.93 20.37
CA ILE A 321 -4.32 -8.14 20.93
C ILE A 321 -4.72 -7.40 22.23
N LYS A 322 -5.95 -7.55 22.73
CA LYS A 322 -6.48 -6.65 23.79
C LYS A 322 -6.41 -7.10 25.25
N GLU A 323 -6.07 -8.34 25.62
CA GLU A 323 -6.11 -8.75 27.05
C GLU A 323 -4.88 -9.56 27.52
N GLY A 324 -4.07 -8.94 28.39
CA GLY A 324 -2.82 -9.48 28.90
C GLY A 324 -2.95 -10.45 30.09
N SER A 325 -3.04 -11.75 29.85
CA SER A 325 -2.53 -12.74 30.82
C SER A 325 -2.03 -14.03 30.15
N ARG A 326 -0.84 -14.46 30.56
CA ARG A 326 0.06 -15.41 29.89
C ARG A 326 -0.24 -16.85 30.28
N ARG A 327 -0.08 -17.80 29.34
CA ARG A 327 0.67 -19.04 29.59
C ARG A 327 1.19 -19.61 28.27
N TYR A 328 2.51 -19.54 28.12
CA TYR A 328 3.31 -20.10 27.04
C TYR A 328 3.77 -21.50 27.42
N SER A 329 3.88 -22.40 26.45
CA SER A 329 4.83 -23.50 26.55
C SER A 329 5.25 -23.96 25.16
N HIS A 330 6.50 -23.72 24.80
CA HIS A 330 7.18 -24.47 23.74
C HIS A 330 8.65 -24.76 24.15
N PRO A 331 9.20 -25.97 23.87
CA PRO A 331 10.45 -26.48 24.47
C PRO A 331 11.75 -25.71 24.21
N THR A 332 11.79 -24.81 23.23
CA THR A 332 13.04 -24.16 22.77
C THR A 332 13.56 -23.06 23.70
N LEU A 333 12.73 -22.56 24.64
CA LEU A 333 13.17 -21.55 25.62
C LEU A 333 13.87 -22.16 26.85
N ARG A 334 13.79 -23.48 27.07
CA ARG A 334 14.54 -24.16 28.15
C ARG A 334 15.98 -24.45 27.78
N SER A 335 16.33 -24.52 26.49
CA SER A 335 17.69 -24.85 26.05
C SER A 335 18.66 -23.66 26.08
N LEU A 336 18.15 -22.44 26.27
CA LEU A 336 18.96 -21.22 26.25
C LEU A 336 19.20 -20.63 27.65
N GLY A 337 18.52 -21.10 28.71
CA GLY A 337 18.84 -20.71 30.09
C GLY A 337 18.64 -19.23 30.43
N ILE A 338 18.02 -18.43 29.57
CA ILE A 338 17.83 -16.98 29.79
C ILE A 338 16.51 -16.75 30.54
N GLY A 339 16.62 -16.33 31.80
CA GLY A 339 15.48 -15.88 32.62
C GLY A 339 15.01 -14.49 32.21
N ILE A 340 13.70 -14.33 32.07
CA ILE A 340 13.02 -13.08 31.65
C ILE A 340 13.29 -11.88 32.58
N ASP A 341 13.81 -12.12 33.78
CA ASP A 341 14.06 -11.08 34.79
C ASP A 341 15.33 -10.24 34.53
N GLN A 342 16.12 -10.55 33.50
CA GLN A 342 17.35 -9.82 33.16
C GLN A 342 17.20 -8.74 32.08
N ILE A 343 16.00 -8.55 31.52
CA ILE A 343 15.78 -7.60 30.40
C ILE A 343 15.15 -6.27 30.87
N TYR A 344 14.65 -6.19 32.10
CA TYR A 344 14.12 -4.94 32.65
C TYR A 344 14.80 -4.60 33.98
N GLY A 345 15.90 -3.84 33.87
CA GLY A 345 16.42 -2.97 34.92
C GLY A 345 16.35 -1.53 34.43
#